data_AF-A0A7S1FDY1-F1
#
_entry.id   AF-A0A7S1FDY1-F1
#
_cell.length_a   1.000
_cell.length_b   1.000
_cell.length_c   1.000
_cell.angle_alpha   90.00
_cell.angle_beta   90.00
_cell.angle_gamma   90.00
#
_symmetry.space_group_name_H-M   'P 1'
#
loop_
_entity.id
_entity.type
_entity.pdbx_description
1 polymer ?
#
loop_
_entity_poly.entity_id
_entity_poly.type
_entity_poly.pdbx_seq_one_letter_code
_entity_poly.pdbx_strand_id
1 'polypeptide(L)'
;MFRCAFLVHLCNGASAKSTSVTDSLNDMMQAGSDGTFSGGKGVLVRDIIDTLQNGPAHAVPGTYWVGDIISITQMYPDRVDLDDSSVTNIYDYASIGMVIGSAMANLFYDFDNIQSYTWGWGVFYGHDSNSVDIRCEWLESDNMYDCPGGTIPWGGSFVADSSRLGTGGYDAGNPDANSAWGGGAGCHFDPKLYTIDQLNQYDANGNNLVGDPKCQCNYNFNQDWSKWVALFAQNNDYATDALHTDQGICWVNNPRDMILMQNALYKAKDTWTPSPGVFAGSRHRFYMGWNEVPVSRTVVDDPTNWDSFIIKLPARLCTNSGKSDSLSCLGDAELKRLETRISGYVQANYLKLGLANVAQRPGSYTVVVREIQSSGDYNPQFFCEDWTGTDYELVYIAKSSSNSYGACYLDTAGPGPGPGPGPGPG
;
A
#
# COMPACT_ATOMS: atom_id res chain seq x y z
N MET A 1 -21.61 31.28 22.17
CA MET A 1 -22.32 30.38 21.25
C MET A 1 -21.52 29.08 21.22
N PHE A 2 -21.80 28.16 22.14
CA PHE A 2 -21.06 26.89 22.26
C PHE A 2 -21.61 25.91 21.21
N ARG A 3 -20.77 25.48 20.26
CA ARG A 3 -21.10 24.37 19.35
C ARG A 3 -20.80 23.07 20.09
N CYS A 4 -21.85 22.32 20.44
CA CYS A 4 -21.72 20.92 20.84
C CYS A 4 -21.06 20.15 19.70
N ALA A 5 -19.90 19.56 19.97
CA ALA A 5 -19.34 18.51 19.16
C ALA A 5 -20.33 17.33 19.18
N PHE A 6 -20.88 17.00 18.02
CA PHE A 6 -21.70 15.81 17.83
C PHE A 6 -20.80 14.58 17.98
N LEU A 7 -20.73 14.04 19.19
CA LEU A 7 -20.33 12.65 19.40
C LEU A 7 -21.46 11.79 18.82
N VAL A 8 -21.33 11.39 17.56
CA VAL A 8 -22.24 10.43 16.94
C VAL A 8 -22.00 9.08 17.61
N HIS A 9 -22.75 8.82 18.67
CA HIS A 9 -22.89 7.50 19.26
C HIS A 9 -23.67 6.64 18.27
N LEU A 10 -22.94 5.89 17.43
CA LEU A 10 -23.51 4.95 16.47
C LEU A 10 -24.26 3.84 17.22
N CYS A 11 -25.50 3.59 16.79
CA CYS A 11 -26.37 2.50 17.22
C CYS A 11 -25.66 1.14 17.16
N ASN A 12 -26.07 0.22 18.06
CA ASN A 12 -25.70 -1.18 18.24
C ASN A 12 -25.55 -2.04 16.93
N GLY A 13 -24.59 -1.72 16.07
CA GLY A 13 -23.91 -2.72 15.25
C GLY A 13 -23.01 -3.52 16.17
N ALA A 14 -22.87 -4.83 15.95
CA ALA A 14 -21.90 -5.64 16.69
C ALA A 14 -20.56 -4.89 16.70
N SER A 15 -20.07 -4.53 17.91
CA SER A 15 -18.81 -3.81 18.02
C SER A 15 -17.75 -4.64 17.31
N ALA A 16 -16.98 -4.02 16.41
CA ALA A 16 -15.86 -4.71 15.78
C ALA A 16 -15.05 -5.40 16.88
N LYS A 17 -14.84 -6.72 16.75
CA LYS A 17 -14.01 -7.48 17.69
C LYS A 17 -12.62 -6.86 17.62
N SER A 18 -12.16 -6.31 18.74
CA SER A 18 -10.93 -5.53 18.79
C SER A 18 -9.98 -6.04 19.85
N THR A 19 -8.70 -5.77 19.62
CA THR A 19 -7.56 -6.10 20.45
C THR A 19 -6.68 -4.86 20.56
N SER A 20 -5.71 -4.87 21.48
CA SER A 20 -4.74 -3.77 21.62
C SER A 20 -3.98 -3.48 20.32
N VAL A 21 -3.65 -4.50 19.52
CA VAL A 21 -2.99 -4.30 18.22
C VAL A 21 -3.92 -3.66 17.20
N THR A 22 -5.16 -4.14 17.04
CA THR A 22 -6.11 -3.50 16.10
C THR A 22 -6.47 -2.09 16.53
N ASP A 23 -6.61 -1.83 17.84
CA ASP A 23 -6.87 -0.49 18.36
C ASP A 23 -5.69 0.44 18.01
N SER A 24 -4.45 0.02 18.31
CA SER A 24 -3.26 0.79 18.00
C SER A 24 -3.12 1.09 16.51
N LEU A 25 -3.35 0.10 15.63
CA LEU A 25 -3.26 0.30 14.18
C LEU A 25 -4.37 1.23 13.67
N ASN A 26 -5.60 1.12 14.19
CA ASN A 26 -6.68 2.04 13.83
C ASN A 26 -6.40 3.46 14.32
N ASP A 27 -5.83 3.63 15.52
CA ASP A 27 -5.43 4.94 16.06
C ASP A 27 -4.30 5.57 15.21
N MET A 28 -3.32 4.77 14.78
CA MET A 28 -2.26 5.21 13.86
C MET A 28 -2.82 5.69 12.51
N MET A 29 -3.95 5.14 12.05
CA MET A 29 -4.62 5.57 10.82
C MET A 29 -5.73 6.59 11.04
N GLN A 30 -5.93 7.12 12.24
CA GLN A 30 -7.08 7.98 12.50
C GLN A 30 -7.08 9.23 11.59
N ALA A 31 -8.21 9.53 10.95
CA ALA A 31 -8.36 10.80 10.22
C ALA A 31 -8.33 11.99 11.18
N GLY A 32 -7.65 13.07 10.79
CA GLY A 32 -7.56 14.28 11.60
C GLY A 32 -8.80 15.17 11.51
N SER A 33 -8.99 16.06 12.50
CA SER A 33 -10.04 17.09 12.45
C SER A 33 -9.57 18.43 11.87
N ASP A 34 -8.26 18.63 11.77
CA ASP A 34 -7.63 19.93 11.52
C ASP A 34 -7.03 19.99 10.11
N GLY A 35 -7.77 19.44 9.15
CA GLY A 35 -7.35 19.29 7.75
C GLY A 35 -6.73 17.93 7.45
N THR A 36 -6.34 17.72 6.19
CA THR A 36 -5.73 16.47 5.72
C THR A 36 -4.53 16.08 6.57
N PHE A 37 -4.32 14.80 6.87
CA PHE A 37 -3.11 14.30 7.50
C PHE A 37 -2.72 15.04 8.79
N SER A 38 -3.72 15.26 9.66
CA SER A 38 -3.57 15.91 10.98
C SER A 38 -3.93 14.98 12.15
N GLY A 39 -4.34 13.74 11.87
CA GLY A 39 -4.72 12.74 12.86
C GLY A 39 -3.57 11.78 13.18
N GLY A 40 -3.77 10.50 12.90
CA GLY A 40 -2.73 9.48 12.97
C GLY A 40 -1.66 9.65 11.89
N LYS A 41 -0.47 9.12 12.15
CA LYS A 41 0.71 9.20 11.26
C LYS A 41 0.78 8.05 10.24
N GLY A 42 -0.30 7.27 10.09
CA GLY A 42 -0.39 6.17 9.16
C GLY A 42 0.41 4.92 9.54
N VAL A 43 0.27 3.91 8.69
CA VAL A 43 0.98 2.62 8.73
C VAL A 43 1.45 2.27 7.32
N LEU A 44 2.52 1.49 7.21
CA LEU A 44 2.94 0.88 5.96
C LEU A 44 2.40 -0.56 5.88
N VAL A 45 1.90 -0.95 4.71
CA VAL A 45 1.49 -2.32 4.40
C VAL A 45 2.23 -2.84 3.17
N ARG A 46 2.63 -4.11 3.20
CA ARG A 46 3.33 -4.73 2.07
C ARG A 46 3.11 -6.24 1.99
N ASP A 47 2.89 -6.74 0.78
CA ASP A 47 3.08 -8.16 0.45
C ASP A 47 4.57 -8.42 0.20
N ILE A 48 5.18 -9.32 0.96
CA ILE A 48 6.62 -9.62 0.86
C ILE A 48 6.87 -10.78 -0.12
N ILE A 49 5.84 -11.46 -0.60
CA ILE A 49 5.95 -12.47 -1.67
C ILE A 49 5.37 -11.86 -2.95
N ASP A 50 6.04 -10.79 -3.40
CA ASP A 50 5.63 -9.87 -4.47
C ASP A 50 6.48 -10.01 -5.75
N THR A 51 7.23 -11.11 -5.89
CA THR A 51 8.24 -11.38 -6.94
C THR A 51 9.51 -10.53 -6.88
N LEU A 52 9.50 -9.42 -6.13
CA LEU A 52 10.65 -8.55 -5.94
C LEU A 52 11.52 -9.02 -4.78
N GLN A 53 11.03 -9.89 -3.89
CA GLN A 53 11.69 -10.34 -2.67
C GLN A 53 13.06 -10.99 -2.85
N ASN A 54 13.36 -11.51 -4.04
CA ASN A 54 14.67 -12.11 -4.35
C ASN A 54 15.55 -11.23 -5.26
N GLY A 55 15.09 -10.03 -5.61
CA GLY A 55 15.81 -9.09 -6.46
C GLY A 55 16.94 -8.34 -5.74
N PRO A 56 17.87 -7.72 -6.49
CA PRO A 56 18.98 -6.96 -5.93
C PRO A 56 18.60 -5.54 -5.47
N ALA A 57 17.33 -5.15 -5.63
CA ALA A 57 16.90 -3.78 -5.37
C ALA A 57 17.04 -3.40 -3.88
N HIS A 58 17.55 -2.19 -3.63
CA HIS A 58 17.69 -1.63 -2.29
C HIS A 58 16.36 -1.13 -1.74
N ALA A 59 15.52 -0.57 -2.63
CA ALA A 59 14.15 -0.20 -2.35
C ALA A 59 13.17 -1.29 -2.81
N VAL A 60 11.98 -1.29 -2.23
CA VAL A 60 10.84 -2.15 -2.60
C VAL A 60 9.54 -1.36 -2.40
N PRO A 61 8.48 -1.65 -3.16
CA PRO A 61 7.22 -0.93 -3.04
C PRO A 61 6.44 -1.37 -1.80
N GLY A 62 5.85 -0.41 -1.10
CA GLY A 62 4.80 -0.61 -0.10
C GLY A 62 3.60 0.29 -0.37
N THR A 63 2.52 0.10 0.39
CA THR A 63 1.41 1.07 0.44
C THR A 63 1.40 1.75 1.79
N TYR A 64 1.14 3.04 1.78
CA TYR A 64 0.98 3.83 2.99
C TYR A 64 -0.50 4.07 3.25
N TRP A 65 -0.98 3.65 4.43
CA TRP A 65 -2.37 3.81 4.82
C TRP A 65 -2.52 4.86 5.91
N VAL A 66 -3.48 5.76 5.70
CA VAL A 66 -3.96 6.72 6.69
C VAL A 66 -5.42 7.04 6.39
N GLY A 67 -6.21 7.35 7.41
CA GLY A 67 -7.66 7.56 7.30
C GLY A 67 -8.07 8.80 6.50
N ASP A 68 -7.12 9.58 6.00
CA ASP A 68 -7.38 10.66 5.05
C ASP A 68 -7.44 10.18 3.58
N ILE A 69 -7.01 8.94 3.29
CA ILE A 69 -7.11 8.33 1.96
C ILE A 69 -8.51 7.74 1.80
N ILE A 70 -9.26 8.20 0.78
CA ILE A 70 -10.67 7.84 0.56
C ILE A 70 -10.88 6.81 -0.56
N SER A 71 -9.81 6.43 -1.25
CA SER A 71 -9.84 5.49 -2.37
C SER A 71 -10.21 4.07 -1.91
N ILE A 72 -10.78 3.29 -2.81
CA ILE A 72 -11.11 1.87 -2.62
C ILE A 72 -9.95 0.99 -3.09
N THR A 73 -9.81 -0.21 -2.55
CA THR A 73 -8.77 -1.19 -2.92
C THR A 73 -7.37 -0.62 -2.69
N GLN A 74 -7.05 -0.33 -1.42
CA GLN A 74 -5.81 0.35 -1.04
C GLN A 74 -4.57 -0.57 -0.93
N MET A 75 -4.73 -1.85 -1.25
CA MET A 75 -3.64 -2.84 -1.31
C MET A 75 -3.55 -3.36 -2.74
N TYR A 76 -2.32 -3.54 -3.23
CA TYR A 76 -2.09 -4.21 -4.49
C TYR A 76 -2.64 -5.65 -4.42
N PRO A 77 -3.36 -6.14 -5.45
CA PRO A 77 -3.71 -7.55 -5.56
C PRO A 77 -2.45 -8.41 -5.54
N ASP A 78 -2.50 -9.60 -4.94
CA ASP A 78 -1.31 -10.44 -4.82
C ASP A 78 -0.71 -10.72 -6.20
N ARG A 79 0.55 -10.34 -6.45
CA ARG A 79 1.15 -10.41 -7.80
C ARG A 79 1.18 -11.82 -8.38
N VAL A 80 1.26 -12.84 -7.52
CA VAL A 80 1.16 -14.25 -7.92
C VAL A 80 -0.16 -14.55 -8.64
N ASP A 81 -1.23 -13.79 -8.39
CA ASP A 81 -2.50 -13.90 -9.10
C ASP A 81 -2.50 -13.27 -10.49
N LEU A 82 -1.66 -12.25 -10.72
CA LEU A 82 -1.52 -11.66 -12.04
C LEU A 82 -0.82 -12.61 -13.03
N ASP A 83 0.03 -13.49 -12.50
CA ASP A 83 0.76 -14.49 -13.28
C ASP A 83 -0.03 -15.78 -13.51
N ASP A 84 -1.11 -16.02 -12.75
CA ASP A 84 -1.97 -17.19 -12.88
C ASP A 84 -3.16 -16.92 -13.81
N SER A 85 -3.08 -17.42 -15.04
CA SER A 85 -4.15 -17.31 -16.03
C SER A 85 -5.51 -17.89 -15.62
N SER A 86 -5.57 -18.71 -14.57
CA SER A 86 -6.82 -19.25 -14.01
C SER A 86 -7.53 -18.27 -13.07
N VAL A 87 -6.80 -17.27 -12.56
CA VAL A 87 -7.35 -16.25 -11.68
C VAL A 87 -8.09 -15.22 -12.52
N THR A 88 -9.41 -15.18 -12.34
CA THR A 88 -10.28 -14.17 -12.93
C THR A 88 -10.77 -13.24 -11.83
N ASN A 89 -10.81 -11.93 -12.10
CA ASN A 89 -11.23 -10.90 -11.13
C ASN A 89 -10.33 -10.85 -9.87
N ILE A 90 -9.07 -10.47 -10.04
CA ILE A 90 -8.08 -10.32 -8.95
C ILE A 90 -8.58 -9.53 -7.73
N TYR A 91 -9.54 -8.63 -7.90
CA TYR A 91 -10.13 -7.83 -6.83
C TYR A 91 -11.19 -8.56 -5.98
N ASP A 92 -11.54 -9.80 -6.31
CA ASP A 92 -12.44 -10.63 -5.51
C ASP A 92 -11.68 -11.51 -4.50
N TYR A 93 -10.34 -11.55 -4.58
CA TYR A 93 -9.48 -12.28 -3.65
C TYR A 93 -9.04 -11.38 -2.49
N ALA A 94 -8.84 -11.99 -1.33
CA ALA A 94 -8.17 -11.32 -0.23
C ALA A 94 -6.67 -11.18 -0.54
N SER A 95 -6.10 -10.01 -0.25
CA SER A 95 -4.66 -9.78 -0.29
C SER A 95 -4.07 -10.05 1.10
N ILE A 96 -2.82 -10.50 1.14
CA ILE A 96 -2.12 -10.75 2.41
C ILE A 96 -0.77 -10.06 2.47
N GLY A 97 -0.28 -9.79 3.69
CA GLY A 97 1.01 -9.15 3.87
C GLY A 97 1.34 -8.87 5.32
N MET A 98 2.23 -7.91 5.53
CA MET A 98 2.61 -7.41 6.85
C MET A 98 2.21 -5.94 6.99
N VAL A 99 1.90 -5.52 8.22
CA VAL A 99 1.72 -4.10 8.57
C VAL A 99 2.83 -3.65 9.52
N ILE A 100 3.33 -2.44 9.27
CA ILE A 100 4.31 -1.73 10.09
C ILE A 100 3.70 -0.38 10.47
N GLY A 101 3.50 -0.16 11.76
CA GLY A 101 3.02 1.07 12.37
C GLY A 101 3.91 1.53 13.52
N SER A 102 4.35 0.60 14.38
CA SER A 102 5.19 0.95 15.54
C SER A 102 6.65 1.24 15.17
N ALA A 103 7.15 0.71 14.04
CA ALA A 103 8.53 0.88 13.57
C ALA A 103 8.66 1.85 12.39
N MET A 104 7.68 2.73 12.15
CA MET A 104 7.69 3.66 11.01
C MET A 104 8.89 4.62 11.00
N ALA A 105 9.49 4.94 12.16
CA ALA A 105 10.70 5.74 12.26
C ALA A 105 11.95 5.05 11.68
N ASN A 106 11.93 3.72 11.49
CA ASN A 106 12.98 2.98 10.80
C ASN A 106 12.84 3.09 9.27
N LEU A 107 11.64 3.38 8.78
CA LEU A 107 11.32 3.50 7.35
C LEU A 107 11.46 4.94 6.85
N PHE A 108 11.05 5.91 7.66
CA PHE A 108 11.00 7.32 7.28
C PHE A 108 11.88 8.16 8.19
N TYR A 109 12.82 8.88 7.58
CA TYR A 109 13.61 9.88 8.29
C TYR A 109 12.71 10.96 8.90
N ASP A 110 13.00 11.35 10.14
CA ASP A 110 12.24 12.38 10.87
C ASP A 110 10.72 12.08 10.91
N PHE A 111 10.35 10.81 11.09
CA PHE A 111 8.96 10.38 11.14
C PHE A 111 8.13 11.11 12.22
N ASP A 112 8.78 11.59 13.28
CA ASP A 112 8.10 12.35 14.31
C ASP A 112 7.45 13.64 13.80
N ASN A 113 8.02 14.22 12.75
CA ASN A 113 7.53 15.44 12.09
C ASN A 113 6.88 15.18 10.73
N ILE A 114 6.55 13.92 10.38
CA ILE A 114 6.03 13.54 9.05
C ILE A 114 4.76 14.30 8.63
N GLN A 115 3.94 14.73 9.60
CA GLN A 115 2.71 15.48 9.35
C GLN A 115 2.95 16.98 9.06
N SER A 116 4.18 17.48 9.21
CA SER A 116 4.52 18.86 8.88
C SER A 116 4.28 19.16 7.39
N TYR A 117 3.76 20.35 7.09
CA TYR A 117 3.62 20.86 5.73
C TYR A 117 4.95 21.01 4.99
N THR A 118 6.07 21.06 5.72
CA THR A 118 7.42 21.20 5.14
C THR A 118 8.24 19.92 5.21
N TRP A 119 7.66 18.82 5.70
CA TRP A 119 8.35 17.53 5.65
C TRP A 119 8.50 17.10 4.18
N GLY A 120 9.67 16.65 3.77
CA GLY A 120 9.98 16.47 2.35
C GLY A 120 11.02 15.38 2.10
N TRP A 121 11.07 14.36 2.96
CA TRP A 121 12.17 13.39 3.00
C TRP A 121 11.90 12.11 2.21
N GLY A 122 10.64 11.82 1.88
CA GLY A 122 10.27 10.58 1.20
C GLY A 122 9.93 10.76 -0.26
N VAL A 123 9.54 9.66 -0.89
CA VAL A 123 9.04 9.60 -2.26
C VAL A 123 7.71 8.89 -2.18
N PHE A 124 6.65 9.50 -2.72
CA PHE A 124 5.29 8.97 -2.64
C PHE A 124 4.59 9.12 -3.97
N TYR A 125 3.92 8.07 -4.42
CA TYR A 125 3.07 8.10 -5.60
C TYR A 125 1.61 7.97 -5.17
N GLY A 126 0.73 8.79 -5.74
CA GLY A 126 -0.72 8.75 -5.46
C GLY A 126 -1.45 7.56 -6.10
N HIS A 127 -0.72 6.68 -6.78
CA HIS A 127 -1.22 5.52 -7.50
C HIS A 127 -0.07 4.50 -7.68
N ASP A 128 -0.37 3.32 -8.22
CA ASP A 128 0.63 2.44 -8.86
C ASP A 128 1.50 3.23 -9.83
N SER A 129 2.81 2.97 -9.79
CA SER A 129 3.84 3.74 -10.47
C SER A 129 5.00 2.89 -10.96
N ASN A 130 5.07 1.60 -10.62
CA ASN A 130 6.25 0.75 -10.78
C ASN A 130 7.54 1.43 -10.28
N SER A 131 7.46 2.03 -9.09
CA SER A 131 8.45 2.97 -8.57
C SER A 131 9.87 2.39 -8.57
N VAL A 132 10.02 1.08 -8.35
CA VAL A 132 11.31 0.40 -8.14
C VAL A 132 11.77 -0.41 -9.37
N ASP A 133 10.85 -0.90 -10.22
CA ASP A 133 11.17 -1.89 -11.26
C ASP A 133 11.10 -1.35 -12.70
N ILE A 134 10.38 -0.25 -12.96
CA ILE A 134 10.18 0.31 -14.32
C ILE A 134 10.40 1.83 -14.34
N ARG A 135 11.36 2.32 -13.54
CA ARG A 135 11.76 3.73 -13.53
C ARG A 135 13.25 3.94 -13.62
N CYS A 136 13.63 5.05 -14.24
CA CYS A 136 15.00 5.52 -14.29
C CYS A 136 15.25 6.65 -13.29
N GLU A 137 16.36 6.55 -12.56
CA GLU A 137 16.85 7.63 -11.70
C GLU A 137 17.68 8.63 -12.52
N TRP A 138 17.53 9.92 -12.25
CA TRP A 138 18.31 10.97 -12.91
C TRP A 138 19.63 11.22 -12.18
N LEU A 139 20.75 10.91 -12.85
CA LEU A 139 22.10 11.14 -12.36
C LEU A 139 22.63 12.49 -12.83
N GLU A 140 22.41 13.52 -12.01
CA GLU A 140 22.79 14.90 -12.33
C GLU A 140 24.30 15.06 -12.62
N SER A 141 25.17 14.36 -11.87
CA SER A 141 26.63 14.44 -12.07
C SER A 141 27.08 13.92 -13.44
N ASP A 142 26.32 12.98 -13.99
CA ASP A 142 26.66 12.24 -15.19
C ASP A 142 25.81 12.69 -16.39
N ASN A 143 24.81 13.54 -16.15
CA ASN A 143 23.85 14.04 -17.13
C ASN A 143 23.18 12.90 -17.91
N MET A 144 22.73 11.87 -17.18
CA MET A 144 22.10 10.68 -17.74
C MET A 144 21.04 10.09 -16.80
N TYR A 145 20.19 9.25 -17.35
CA TYR A 145 19.30 8.37 -16.61
C TYR A 145 19.97 7.02 -16.34
N ASP A 146 19.93 6.54 -15.11
CA ASP A 146 20.17 5.14 -14.75
C ASP A 146 18.84 4.40 -14.86
N CYS A 147 18.76 3.39 -15.71
CA CYS A 147 17.54 2.66 -16.03
C CYS A 147 17.72 1.15 -15.78
N PRO A 148 16.64 0.38 -15.58
CA PRO A 148 16.74 -1.07 -15.53
C PRO A 148 17.45 -1.63 -16.79
N GLY A 149 18.63 -2.23 -16.59
CA GLY A 149 19.44 -2.84 -17.65
C GLY A 149 20.26 -1.89 -18.52
N GLY A 150 20.36 -0.59 -18.21
CA GLY A 150 21.25 0.34 -18.92
C GLY A 150 21.17 1.80 -18.49
N THR A 151 21.70 2.70 -19.31
CA THR A 151 21.61 4.14 -19.08
C THR A 151 21.14 4.89 -20.33
N ILE A 152 20.59 6.09 -20.15
CA ILE A 152 20.23 6.99 -21.25
C ILE A 152 20.87 8.37 -21.00
N PRO A 153 21.95 8.74 -21.70
CA PRO A 153 22.48 10.10 -21.66
C PRO A 153 21.39 11.12 -22.03
N TRP A 154 21.42 12.32 -21.46
CA TRP A 154 20.42 13.35 -21.77
C TRP A 154 20.39 13.68 -23.27
N GLY A 155 19.22 13.51 -23.89
CA GLY A 155 19.04 13.66 -25.34
C GLY A 155 19.73 12.58 -26.19
N GLY A 156 20.20 11.50 -25.55
CA GLY A 156 20.87 10.36 -26.16
C GLY A 156 19.97 9.14 -26.35
N SER A 157 20.60 8.01 -26.65
CA SER A 157 19.95 6.69 -26.79
C SER A 157 20.40 5.75 -25.69
N PHE A 158 19.60 4.72 -25.43
CA PHE A 158 19.91 3.70 -24.44
C PHE A 158 21.24 2.99 -24.70
N VAL A 159 22.04 2.86 -23.64
CA VAL A 159 23.29 2.12 -23.60
C VAL A 159 23.11 0.97 -22.61
N ALA A 160 23.09 -0.25 -23.14
CA ALA A 160 22.89 -1.45 -22.33
C ALA A 160 24.01 -1.64 -21.29
N ASP A 161 23.61 -1.86 -20.04
CA ASP A 161 24.48 -2.16 -18.89
C ASP A 161 23.65 -2.91 -17.85
N SER A 162 23.81 -4.23 -17.77
CA SER A 162 23.03 -5.07 -16.86
C SER A 162 23.31 -4.84 -15.37
N SER A 163 24.34 -4.04 -15.03
CA SER A 163 24.59 -3.66 -13.64
C SER A 163 23.67 -2.53 -13.14
N ARG A 164 22.95 -1.88 -14.06
CA ARG A 164 22.03 -0.79 -13.80
C ARG A 164 20.66 -1.33 -13.41
N LEU A 165 20.16 -0.83 -12.28
CA LEU A 165 18.91 -1.27 -11.67
C LEU A 165 17.81 -0.20 -11.76
N GLY A 166 18.11 0.95 -12.36
CA GLY A 166 17.21 2.09 -12.29
C GLY A 166 17.03 2.60 -10.87
N THR A 167 15.86 3.15 -10.58
CA THR A 167 15.50 3.66 -9.25
C THR A 167 15.58 2.60 -8.15
N GLY A 168 15.42 1.31 -8.47
CA GLY A 168 15.55 0.24 -7.48
C GLY A 168 16.97 0.01 -6.95
N GLY A 169 17.99 0.55 -7.62
CA GLY A 169 19.40 0.44 -7.21
C GLY A 169 19.84 1.39 -6.09
N TYR A 170 18.95 2.28 -5.64
CA TYR A 170 19.26 3.37 -4.71
C TYR A 170 18.50 3.21 -3.40
N ASP A 171 19.02 3.80 -2.33
CA ASP A 171 18.34 3.81 -1.04
C ASP A 171 17.06 4.66 -1.12
N ALA A 172 15.97 4.15 -0.55
CA ALA A 172 14.67 4.84 -0.56
C ALA A 172 14.73 6.22 0.10
N GLY A 173 14.14 7.23 -0.55
CA GLY A 173 14.06 8.60 -0.02
C GLY A 173 14.21 9.66 -1.11
N ASN A 174 13.92 10.92 -0.75
CA ASN A 174 13.99 12.05 -1.66
C ASN A 174 15.46 12.41 -2.02
N PRO A 175 15.89 12.29 -3.30
CA PRO A 175 17.25 12.61 -3.71
C PRO A 175 17.63 14.09 -3.55
N ASP A 176 16.65 15.01 -3.50
CA ASP A 176 16.90 16.45 -3.26
C ASP A 176 17.19 16.75 -1.79
N ALA A 177 16.69 15.92 -0.87
CA ALA A 177 16.94 16.05 0.55
C ALA A 177 18.25 15.37 0.96
N ASN A 178 18.63 14.31 0.26
CA ASN A 178 19.90 13.61 0.42
C ASN A 178 20.30 12.93 -0.90
N SER A 179 21.43 13.33 -1.48
CA SER A 179 21.90 12.81 -2.77
C SER A 179 22.34 11.35 -2.77
N ALA A 180 22.39 10.70 -1.59
CA ALA A 180 22.59 9.25 -1.48
C ALA A 180 21.29 8.45 -1.58
N TRP A 181 20.13 9.13 -1.58
CA TRP A 181 18.83 8.55 -1.85
C TRP A 181 18.46 8.68 -3.33
N GLY A 182 17.22 8.32 -3.69
CA GLY A 182 16.77 8.19 -5.08
C GLY A 182 15.98 6.89 -5.29
N GLY A 183 15.96 6.01 -4.28
CA GLY A 183 15.20 4.77 -4.29
C GLY A 183 13.73 5.04 -4.57
N GLY A 184 13.30 4.66 -5.77
CA GLY A 184 11.97 4.88 -6.31
C GLY A 184 11.63 6.28 -6.84
N ALA A 185 12.53 7.26 -6.75
CA ALA A 185 12.33 8.58 -7.37
C ALA A 185 12.80 8.54 -8.82
N GLY A 186 11.92 8.75 -9.80
CA GLY A 186 12.36 8.74 -11.18
C GLY A 186 11.27 8.80 -12.23
N CYS A 187 11.71 8.80 -13.48
CA CYS A 187 10.85 8.83 -14.66
C CYS A 187 10.47 7.41 -15.09
N HIS A 188 9.22 7.23 -15.54
CA HIS A 188 8.81 5.96 -16.15
C HIS A 188 9.67 5.62 -17.38
N PHE A 189 9.93 4.33 -17.56
CA PHE A 189 10.79 3.77 -18.59
C PHE A 189 10.10 2.64 -19.35
N ASP A 190 9.98 2.73 -20.67
CA ASP A 190 9.49 1.61 -21.49
C ASP A 190 10.64 0.60 -21.70
N PRO A 191 10.60 -0.60 -21.09
CA PRO A 191 11.69 -1.58 -21.21
C PRO A 191 11.72 -2.30 -22.57
N LYS A 192 10.68 -2.13 -23.41
CA LYS A 192 10.63 -2.70 -24.77
C LYS A 192 11.24 -1.74 -25.79
N LEU A 193 10.96 -0.45 -25.63
CA LEU A 193 11.46 0.61 -26.50
C LEU A 193 12.80 1.19 -26.02
N TYR A 194 13.16 0.95 -24.77
CA TYR A 194 14.35 1.49 -24.11
C TYR A 194 14.36 3.03 -24.12
N THR A 195 13.23 3.65 -23.75
CA THR A 195 13.04 5.11 -23.75
C THR A 195 12.32 5.59 -22.50
N ILE A 196 12.59 6.82 -22.08
CA ILE A 196 11.74 7.52 -21.10
C ILE A 196 10.42 7.88 -21.77
N ASP A 197 9.31 7.40 -21.19
CA ASP A 197 7.93 7.55 -21.69
C ASP A 197 7.01 8.16 -20.63
N GLN A 198 7.57 8.80 -19.60
CA GLN A 198 6.81 9.60 -18.63
C GLN A 198 5.92 10.61 -19.36
N LEU A 199 4.62 10.65 -19.00
CA LEU A 199 3.69 11.58 -19.64
C LEU A 199 4.12 13.04 -19.43
N ASN A 200 4.15 13.77 -20.53
CA ASN A 200 4.60 15.15 -20.60
C ASN A 200 3.49 16.02 -21.21
N GLN A 201 2.71 16.68 -20.35
CA GLN A 201 1.54 17.46 -20.75
C GLN A 201 1.52 18.82 -20.05
N TYR A 202 1.35 19.89 -20.82
CA TYR A 202 1.40 21.26 -20.34
C TYR A 202 0.01 21.90 -20.25
N ASP A 203 -0.25 22.64 -19.17
CA ASP A 203 -1.42 23.51 -19.07
C ASP A 203 -1.25 24.79 -19.93
N ALA A 204 -2.31 25.62 -19.97
CA ALA A 204 -2.29 26.88 -20.70
C ALA A 204 -1.28 27.91 -20.17
N ASN A 205 -0.74 27.73 -18.95
CA ASN A 205 0.27 28.59 -18.35
C ASN A 205 1.70 28.06 -18.56
N GLY A 206 1.86 26.93 -19.26
CA GLY A 206 3.16 26.29 -19.47
C GLY A 206 3.62 25.44 -18.28
N ASN A 207 2.74 25.10 -17.34
CA ASN A 207 3.05 24.13 -16.29
C ASN A 207 2.89 22.71 -16.82
N ASN A 208 3.96 21.92 -16.76
CA ASN A 208 3.94 20.50 -17.09
C ASN A 208 3.47 19.65 -15.90
N LEU A 209 2.94 18.44 -16.13
CA LEU A 209 2.65 17.43 -15.10
C LEU A 209 3.87 17.13 -14.21
N VAL A 210 5.05 17.01 -14.81
CA VAL A 210 6.34 16.83 -14.10
C VAL A 210 7.13 18.14 -14.03
N GLY A 211 7.84 18.35 -12.93
CA GLY A 211 8.57 19.59 -12.63
C GLY A 211 10.03 19.59 -13.06
N ASP A 212 10.66 18.42 -13.19
CA ASP A 212 12.12 18.31 -13.31
C ASP A 212 12.56 17.00 -14.02
N PRO A 213 13.87 16.81 -14.29
CA PRO A 213 14.39 15.58 -14.87
C PRO A 213 14.23 14.32 -14.01
N LYS A 214 13.92 14.44 -12.71
CA LYS A 214 13.63 13.30 -11.81
C LYS A 214 12.16 12.87 -11.89
N CYS A 215 11.36 13.55 -12.72
CA CYS A 215 9.92 13.34 -12.85
C CYS A 215 9.17 13.51 -11.52
N GLN A 216 9.65 14.42 -10.67
CA GLN A 216 8.86 14.92 -9.53
C GLN A 216 7.62 15.63 -10.07
N CYS A 217 6.51 15.56 -9.35
CA CYS A 217 5.33 16.33 -9.71
C CYS A 217 5.60 17.82 -9.68
N ASN A 218 5.01 18.55 -10.62
CA ASN A 218 5.14 20.00 -10.63
C ASN A 218 4.35 20.63 -9.47
N TYR A 219 5.07 21.17 -8.49
CA TYR A 219 4.48 21.76 -7.29
C TYR A 219 3.66 23.04 -7.54
N ASN A 220 3.61 23.56 -8.78
CA ASN A 220 2.62 24.58 -9.15
C ASN A 220 1.17 24.09 -9.00
N PHE A 221 0.95 22.77 -8.91
CA PHE A 221 -0.36 22.16 -8.66
C PHE A 221 -0.65 21.82 -7.19
N ASN A 222 0.30 21.99 -6.26
CA ASN A 222 0.14 21.48 -4.88
C ASN A 222 -0.95 22.18 -4.05
N GLN A 223 -1.39 23.37 -4.48
CA GLN A 223 -2.54 24.06 -3.88
C GLN A 223 -3.87 23.37 -4.23
N ASP A 224 -3.92 22.65 -5.34
CA ASP A 224 -5.10 21.94 -5.84
C ASP A 224 -4.70 20.85 -6.85
N TRP A 225 -4.40 19.66 -6.33
CA TRP A 225 -4.01 18.50 -7.14
C TRP A 225 -5.11 18.06 -8.13
N SER A 226 -6.36 18.52 -8.00
CA SER A 226 -7.39 18.24 -9.01
C SER A 226 -7.09 18.88 -10.37
N LYS A 227 -6.31 19.96 -10.40
CA LYS A 227 -5.83 20.59 -11.64
C LYS A 227 -4.80 19.74 -12.35
N TRP A 228 -3.90 19.10 -11.60
CA TRP A 228 -2.97 18.11 -12.15
C TRP A 228 -3.75 16.96 -12.77
N VAL A 229 -4.73 16.41 -12.05
CA VAL A 229 -5.56 15.30 -12.55
C VAL A 229 -6.38 15.69 -13.78
N ALA A 230 -6.93 16.90 -13.81
CA ALA A 230 -7.65 17.40 -14.98
C ALA A 230 -6.73 17.56 -16.21
N LEU A 231 -5.46 17.91 -16.00
CA LEU A 231 -4.46 17.98 -17.07
C LEU A 231 -4.03 16.59 -17.53
N PHE A 232 -3.79 15.67 -16.59
CA PHE A 232 -3.49 14.27 -16.86
C PHE A 232 -4.61 13.61 -17.69
N ALA A 233 -5.87 13.82 -17.32
CA ALA A 233 -7.04 13.27 -18.04
C ALA A 233 -7.20 13.77 -19.48
N GLN A 234 -6.54 14.87 -19.87
CA GLN A 234 -6.55 15.36 -21.26
C GLN A 234 -5.53 14.64 -22.15
N ASN A 235 -4.58 13.92 -21.55
CA ASN A 235 -3.55 13.25 -22.29
C ASN A 235 -4.14 12.00 -22.98
N ASN A 236 -4.11 12.01 -24.32
CA ASN A 236 -4.53 10.88 -25.15
C ASN A 236 -3.34 10.16 -25.79
N ASP A 237 -2.10 10.52 -25.42
CA ASP A 237 -0.94 9.71 -25.76
C ASP A 237 -1.08 8.42 -24.96
N TYR A 238 -1.69 7.45 -25.62
CA TYR A 238 -1.90 6.14 -25.06
C TYR A 238 -0.54 5.55 -24.77
N ALA A 239 -0.40 5.15 -23.52
CA ALA A 239 0.63 4.23 -23.10
C ALA A 239 0.75 3.09 -24.12
N THR A 240 1.97 2.85 -24.59
CA THR A 240 2.29 1.67 -25.40
C THR A 240 1.94 0.38 -24.66
N ASP A 241 1.88 0.45 -23.34
CA ASP A 241 1.47 -0.60 -22.42
C ASP A 241 0.19 -0.29 -21.66
N ALA A 242 -0.44 -1.33 -21.11
CA ALA A 242 -1.65 -1.25 -20.28
C ALA A 242 -1.39 -0.62 -18.90
N LEU A 243 -0.67 0.50 -18.83
CA LEU A 243 -0.11 1.09 -17.60
C LEU A 243 -0.15 2.64 -17.66
N HIS A 244 -1.26 3.23 -18.11
CA HIS A 244 -1.37 4.67 -18.35
C HIS A 244 -1.16 5.53 -17.09
N THR A 245 -1.68 5.07 -15.94
CA THR A 245 -1.40 5.73 -14.66
C THR A 245 0.05 5.59 -14.25
N ASP A 246 0.68 4.46 -14.53
CA ASP A 246 2.02 4.16 -14.03
C ASP A 246 3.04 5.00 -14.81
N GLN A 247 2.81 5.17 -16.11
CA GLN A 247 3.51 6.14 -16.97
C GLN A 247 3.26 7.60 -16.59
N GLY A 248 2.03 7.90 -16.14
CA GLY A 248 1.60 9.27 -15.92
C GLY A 248 1.92 9.83 -14.55
N ILE A 249 1.86 9.00 -13.52
CA ILE A 249 2.01 9.42 -12.14
C ILE A 249 3.46 9.84 -11.89
N CYS A 250 3.60 10.99 -11.26
CA CYS A 250 4.85 11.56 -10.79
C CYS A 250 4.92 11.40 -9.27
N TRP A 251 6.11 11.52 -8.69
CA TRP A 251 6.27 11.43 -7.24
C TRP A 251 6.16 12.79 -6.56
N VAL A 252 5.69 12.78 -5.33
CA VAL A 252 5.71 13.93 -4.40
C VAL A 252 6.56 13.57 -3.18
N ASN A 253 7.09 14.57 -2.49
CA ASN A 253 7.99 14.38 -1.35
C ASN A 253 7.32 14.41 0.03
N ASN A 254 6.01 14.67 0.09
CA ASN A 254 5.23 14.78 1.32
C ASN A 254 3.99 13.87 1.25
N PRO A 255 3.69 13.06 2.30
CA PRO A 255 2.50 12.21 2.31
C PRO A 255 1.19 12.99 2.14
N ARG A 256 1.13 14.23 2.63
CA ARG A 256 -0.03 15.12 2.46
C ARG A 256 -0.37 15.34 1.00
N ASP A 257 0.64 15.59 0.16
CA ASP A 257 0.45 15.77 -1.27
C ASP A 257 0.02 14.46 -1.94
N MET A 258 0.59 13.33 -1.53
CA MET A 258 0.20 12.01 -2.06
C MET A 258 -1.26 11.69 -1.73
N ILE A 259 -1.70 11.94 -0.49
CA ILE A 259 -3.09 11.75 -0.06
C ILE A 259 -4.03 12.62 -0.89
N LEU A 260 -3.71 13.91 -1.06
CA LEU A 260 -4.54 14.84 -1.82
C LEU A 260 -4.61 14.46 -3.31
N MET A 261 -3.48 14.06 -3.90
CA MET A 261 -3.39 13.62 -5.29
C MET A 261 -4.15 12.30 -5.52
N GLN A 262 -3.96 11.30 -4.65
CA GLN A 262 -4.68 10.02 -4.71
C GLN A 262 -6.20 10.23 -4.59
N ASN A 263 -6.62 11.08 -3.66
CA ASN A 263 -8.03 11.41 -3.49
C ASN A 263 -8.60 12.16 -4.71
N ALA A 264 -7.82 13.03 -5.34
CA ALA A 264 -8.21 13.71 -6.58
C ALA A 264 -8.36 12.72 -7.75
N LEU A 265 -7.41 11.79 -7.92
CA LEU A 265 -7.47 10.72 -8.91
C LEU A 265 -8.73 9.87 -8.74
N TYR A 266 -9.03 9.42 -7.52
CA TYR A 266 -10.20 8.59 -7.22
C TYR A 266 -11.53 9.33 -7.47
N LYS A 267 -11.61 10.61 -7.10
CA LYS A 267 -12.80 11.44 -7.39
C LYS A 267 -13.00 11.63 -8.89
N ALA A 268 -11.93 11.65 -9.66
CA ALA A 268 -11.92 11.85 -11.10
C ALA A 268 -11.79 10.56 -11.92
N LYS A 269 -11.90 9.37 -11.30
CA LYS A 269 -11.69 8.05 -11.96
C LYS A 269 -12.51 7.80 -13.22
N ASP A 270 -13.63 8.50 -13.37
CA ASP A 270 -14.53 8.39 -14.53
C ASP A 270 -14.16 9.38 -15.66
N THR A 271 -13.12 10.20 -15.47
CA THR A 271 -12.68 11.26 -16.41
C THR A 271 -11.38 10.93 -17.12
N TRP A 272 -10.58 10.01 -16.58
CA TRP A 272 -9.38 9.48 -17.20
C TRP A 272 -9.57 8.01 -17.52
N THR A 273 -8.90 7.53 -18.57
CA THR A 273 -9.06 6.15 -19.01
C THR A 273 -8.12 5.26 -18.20
N PRO A 274 -8.64 4.32 -17.39
CA PRO A 274 -7.77 3.35 -16.76
C PRO A 274 -7.11 2.47 -17.82
N SER A 275 -5.91 2.03 -17.51
CA SER A 275 -5.21 0.99 -18.24
C SER A 275 -6.11 -0.16 -18.68
N PRO A 276 -6.22 -0.47 -19.99
CA PRO A 276 -6.99 -1.61 -20.45
C PRO A 276 -6.40 -2.91 -19.91
N GLY A 277 -7.19 -3.81 -19.32
CA GLY A 277 -6.67 -5.09 -18.83
C GLY A 277 -7.39 -5.60 -17.59
N VAL A 278 -6.67 -6.37 -16.76
CA VAL A 278 -7.20 -6.94 -15.51
C VAL A 278 -7.64 -5.88 -14.49
N PHE A 279 -7.16 -4.65 -14.67
CA PHE A 279 -7.54 -3.48 -13.88
C PHE A 279 -8.68 -2.67 -14.50
N ALA A 280 -9.05 -2.91 -15.76
CA ALA A 280 -10.13 -2.22 -16.47
C ALA A 280 -11.49 -2.86 -16.16
N GLY A 281 -11.98 -2.61 -14.95
CA GLY A 281 -13.20 -3.20 -14.46
C GLY A 281 -14.31 -2.19 -14.18
N SER A 282 -15.57 -2.57 -14.42
CA SER A 282 -16.74 -1.68 -14.20
C SER A 282 -17.31 -1.72 -12.79
N ARG A 283 -16.93 -2.69 -11.96
CA ARG A 283 -17.36 -2.76 -10.55
C ARG A 283 -16.59 -1.71 -9.76
N HIS A 284 -17.23 -1.07 -8.78
CA HIS A 284 -16.59 -0.07 -7.93
C HIS A 284 -15.25 -0.51 -7.32
N ARG A 285 -15.13 -1.77 -6.90
CA ARG A 285 -13.90 -2.34 -6.31
C ARG A 285 -12.76 -2.57 -7.30
N PHE A 286 -13.03 -2.42 -8.59
CA PHE A 286 -12.04 -2.64 -9.65
C PHE A 286 -11.20 -1.38 -9.94
N TYR A 287 -11.44 -0.28 -9.21
CA TYR A 287 -10.51 0.83 -9.14
C TYR A 287 -9.27 0.41 -8.32
N MET A 288 -8.08 0.59 -8.88
CA MET A 288 -6.81 0.41 -8.18
C MET A 288 -6.57 1.63 -7.27
N GLY A 289 -6.96 1.56 -6.00
CA GLY A 289 -6.65 2.61 -5.03
C GLY A 289 -5.37 2.37 -4.26
N TRP A 290 -4.48 1.52 -4.76
CA TRP A 290 -3.15 1.35 -4.22
C TRP A 290 -2.33 2.62 -4.47
N ASN A 291 -1.71 3.16 -3.42
CA ASN A 291 -0.60 4.11 -3.56
C ASN A 291 0.71 3.35 -3.46
N GLU A 292 1.76 3.87 -4.09
CA GLU A 292 3.06 3.22 -4.07
C GLU A 292 4.08 4.12 -3.38
N VAL A 293 4.73 3.55 -2.36
CA VAL A 293 5.74 4.22 -1.56
C VAL A 293 6.99 3.33 -1.54
N PRO A 294 8.08 3.70 -2.25
CA PRO A 294 9.33 2.98 -2.14
C PRO A 294 9.87 3.08 -0.71
N VAL A 295 10.24 1.94 -0.14
CA VAL A 295 10.82 1.83 1.21
C VAL A 295 12.07 0.97 1.20
N SER A 296 12.92 1.12 2.21
CA SER A 296 14.13 0.31 2.36
C SER A 296 13.79 -1.17 2.54
N ARG A 297 14.28 -2.01 1.62
CA ARG A 297 14.12 -3.48 1.67
C ARG A 297 14.58 -4.04 3.01
N THR A 298 15.79 -3.68 3.44
CA THR A 298 16.39 -4.23 4.66
C THR A 298 15.58 -3.93 5.91
N VAL A 299 14.81 -2.84 5.90
CA VAL A 299 13.93 -2.49 7.03
C VAL A 299 12.60 -3.21 6.91
N VAL A 300 11.94 -3.19 5.75
CA VAL A 300 10.60 -3.77 5.60
C VAL A 300 10.60 -5.30 5.57
N ASP A 301 11.69 -5.94 5.14
CA ASP A 301 11.84 -7.41 5.15
C ASP A 301 12.28 -7.93 6.54
N ASP A 302 12.70 -7.05 7.45
CA ASP A 302 13.05 -7.45 8.82
C ASP A 302 11.78 -7.65 9.66
N PRO A 303 11.47 -8.89 10.06
CA PRO A 303 10.24 -9.18 10.78
C PRO A 303 10.15 -8.50 12.14
N THR A 304 11.26 -8.07 12.73
CA THR A 304 11.27 -7.33 14.00
C THR A 304 10.62 -5.95 13.90
N ASN A 305 10.44 -5.42 12.68
CA ASN A 305 9.71 -4.19 12.42
C ASN A 305 8.20 -4.41 12.23
N TRP A 306 7.72 -5.65 12.11
CA TRP A 306 6.32 -5.93 11.80
C TRP A 306 5.44 -5.85 13.06
N ASP A 307 4.25 -5.27 12.95
CA ASP A 307 3.26 -5.30 14.03
C ASP A 307 2.38 -6.54 13.97
N SER A 308 1.97 -6.94 12.75
CA SER A 308 1.05 -8.05 12.53
C SER A 308 1.11 -8.53 11.08
N PHE A 309 0.83 -9.82 10.87
CA PHE A 309 0.36 -10.31 9.56
C PHE A 309 -1.04 -9.75 9.29
N ILE A 310 -1.38 -9.48 8.03
CA ILE A 310 -2.68 -8.93 7.67
C ILE A 310 -3.37 -9.78 6.61
N ILE A 311 -4.70 -9.82 6.69
CA ILE A 311 -5.57 -10.30 5.62
C ILE A 311 -6.50 -9.15 5.24
N LYS A 312 -6.30 -8.57 4.05
CA LYS A 312 -7.11 -7.48 3.52
C LYS A 312 -8.23 -8.04 2.66
N LEU A 313 -9.47 -7.79 3.05
CA LEU A 313 -10.65 -8.26 2.31
C LEU A 313 -10.93 -7.42 1.06
N PRO A 314 -11.52 -8.02 0.02
CA PRO A 314 -12.17 -7.28 -1.07
C PRO A 314 -13.13 -6.23 -0.52
N ALA A 315 -13.13 -5.03 -1.10
CA ALA A 315 -14.02 -3.98 -0.66
C ALA A 315 -15.47 -4.29 -1.04
N ARG A 316 -16.42 -4.12 -0.12
CA ARG A 316 -17.86 -4.42 -0.32
C ARG A 316 -18.16 -5.90 -0.48
N LEU A 317 -17.36 -6.77 0.15
CA LEU A 317 -17.44 -8.23 -0.01
C LEU A 317 -18.82 -8.79 0.34
N CYS A 318 -19.32 -8.52 1.55
CA CYS A 318 -20.61 -9.00 2.02
C CYS A 318 -21.75 -8.03 1.68
N THR A 319 -21.47 -6.72 1.78
CA THR A 319 -22.48 -5.68 1.58
C THR A 319 -21.94 -4.51 0.80
N ASN A 320 -22.84 -3.71 0.24
CA ASN A 320 -22.47 -2.50 -0.48
C ASN A 320 -21.65 -1.49 0.33
N SER A 321 -21.71 -1.54 1.67
CA SER A 321 -21.02 -0.59 2.54
C SER A 321 -19.68 -1.08 3.09
N GLY A 322 -19.36 -2.38 2.92
CA GLY A 322 -18.17 -2.99 3.52
C GLY A 322 -18.20 -3.17 5.06
N LYS A 323 -19.20 -2.60 5.77
CA LYS A 323 -19.28 -2.62 7.24
C LYS A 323 -19.39 -4.01 7.87
N SER A 324 -19.86 -4.98 7.10
CA SER A 324 -20.03 -6.36 7.54
C SER A 324 -19.10 -7.31 6.78
N ASP A 325 -18.11 -6.78 6.07
CA ASP A 325 -17.14 -7.61 5.35
C ASP A 325 -16.38 -8.49 6.36
N SER A 326 -16.32 -9.78 6.06
CA SER A 326 -15.72 -10.85 6.85
C SER A 326 -15.16 -11.93 5.94
N LEU A 327 -14.23 -12.73 6.47
CA LEU A 327 -13.66 -13.89 5.76
C LEU A 327 -14.74 -14.89 5.30
N SER A 328 -15.83 -15.04 6.06
CA SER A 328 -16.94 -15.93 5.73
C SER A 328 -17.73 -15.54 4.47
N CYS A 329 -17.49 -14.35 3.90
CA CYS A 329 -18.15 -13.92 2.66
C CYS A 329 -17.30 -14.16 1.41
N LEU A 330 -16.06 -14.64 1.56
CA LEU A 330 -15.28 -15.14 0.44
C LEU A 330 -15.93 -16.43 -0.08
N GLY A 331 -15.93 -16.64 -1.40
CA GLY A 331 -16.37 -17.90 -1.98
C GLY A 331 -15.32 -19.00 -1.79
N ASP A 332 -15.69 -20.24 -2.12
CA ASP A 332 -14.83 -21.42 -1.90
C ASP A 332 -13.48 -21.30 -2.64
N ALA A 333 -13.48 -20.72 -3.85
CA ALA A 333 -12.26 -20.53 -4.63
C ALA A 333 -11.36 -19.46 -4.00
N GLU A 334 -11.95 -18.35 -3.56
CA GLU A 334 -11.25 -17.25 -2.89
C GLU A 334 -10.69 -17.66 -1.53
N LEU A 335 -11.42 -18.48 -0.76
CA LEU A 335 -10.95 -19.07 0.51
C LEU A 335 -9.78 -20.02 0.29
N LYS A 336 -9.91 -20.97 -0.66
CA LYS A 336 -8.82 -21.89 -1.00
C LYS A 336 -7.57 -21.13 -1.45
N ARG A 337 -7.76 -20.04 -2.20
CA ARG A 337 -6.67 -19.16 -2.63
C ARG A 337 -5.99 -18.47 -1.45
N LEU A 338 -6.78 -17.92 -0.51
CA LEU A 338 -6.26 -17.34 0.73
C LEU A 338 -5.42 -18.36 1.52
N GLU A 339 -5.90 -19.59 1.71
CA GLU A 339 -5.15 -20.64 2.41
C GLU A 339 -3.84 -21.02 1.69
N THR A 340 -3.86 -21.04 0.35
CA THR A 340 -2.65 -21.24 -0.45
C THR A 340 -1.63 -20.12 -0.23
N ARG A 341 -2.09 -18.87 -0.12
CA ARG A 341 -1.23 -17.72 0.17
C ARG A 341 -0.65 -17.77 1.59
N ILE A 342 -1.48 -18.07 2.59
CA ILE A 342 -1.02 -18.29 3.98
C ILE A 342 0.04 -19.39 4.02
N SER A 343 -0.17 -20.50 3.31
CA SER A 343 0.80 -21.60 3.20
C SER A 343 2.16 -21.12 2.68
N GLY A 344 2.17 -20.24 1.67
CA GLY A 344 3.40 -19.65 1.13
C GLY A 344 4.19 -18.86 2.18
N TYR A 345 3.50 -18.04 2.98
CA TYR A 345 4.12 -17.28 4.07
C TYR A 345 4.65 -18.17 5.20
N VAL A 346 3.94 -19.24 5.54
CA VAL A 346 4.39 -20.23 6.53
C VAL A 346 5.63 -20.97 6.03
N GLN A 347 5.62 -21.43 4.78
CA GLN A 347 6.75 -22.15 4.17
C GLN A 347 7.99 -21.27 4.02
N ALA A 348 7.81 -19.98 3.72
CA ALA A 348 8.88 -18.99 3.66
C ALA A 348 9.38 -18.53 5.05
N ASN A 349 8.78 -19.04 6.14
CA ASN A 349 9.07 -18.62 7.51
C ASN A 349 8.84 -17.12 7.78
N TYR A 350 7.94 -16.49 7.01
CA TYR A 350 7.44 -15.14 7.26
C TYR A 350 6.23 -15.13 8.19
N LEU A 351 5.59 -16.28 8.40
CA LEU A 351 4.47 -16.45 9.33
C LEU A 351 4.70 -17.71 10.18
N LYS A 352 4.58 -17.57 11.50
CA LYS A 352 4.57 -18.71 12.43
C LYS A 352 3.16 -18.84 12.98
N LEU A 353 2.65 -20.06 13.12
CA LEU A 353 1.26 -20.30 13.54
C LEU A 353 1.13 -20.54 15.06
N GLY A 354 -0.07 -20.34 15.58
CA GLY A 354 -0.48 -20.73 16.93
C GLY A 354 -0.14 -19.73 18.03
N LEU A 355 -0.85 -19.87 19.16
CA LEU A 355 -0.81 -18.92 20.27
C LEU A 355 0.61 -18.71 20.84
N ALA A 356 1.44 -19.75 20.87
CA ALA A 356 2.82 -19.66 21.39
C ALA A 356 3.73 -18.71 20.58
N ASN A 357 3.35 -18.39 19.35
CA ASN A 357 4.09 -17.50 18.46
C ASN A 357 3.47 -16.10 18.34
N VAL A 358 2.39 -15.78 19.06
CA VAL A 358 1.62 -14.53 18.90
C VAL A 358 2.45 -13.27 19.19
N ALA A 359 3.38 -13.36 20.13
CA ALA A 359 4.28 -12.27 20.51
C ALA A 359 5.64 -12.31 19.77
N GLN A 360 5.88 -13.28 18.88
CA GLN A 360 7.13 -13.40 18.14
C GLN A 360 7.13 -12.55 16.87
N ARG A 361 8.32 -12.35 16.30
CA ARG A 361 8.55 -11.61 15.05
C ARG A 361 9.57 -12.38 14.20
N PRO A 362 9.15 -13.08 13.13
CA PRO A 362 7.77 -13.23 12.68
C PRO A 362 6.97 -14.06 13.69
N GLY A 363 5.67 -13.81 13.77
CA GLY A 363 4.77 -14.44 14.73
C GLY A 363 3.38 -14.68 14.14
N SER A 364 2.46 -15.18 14.96
CA SER A 364 1.12 -15.58 14.50
C SER A 364 0.08 -14.47 14.56
N TYR A 365 0.40 -13.31 15.15
CA TYR A 365 -0.55 -12.22 15.28
C TYR A 365 -1.04 -11.81 13.89
N THR A 366 -2.35 -11.90 13.70
CA THR A 366 -3.02 -11.66 12.42
C THR A 366 -4.22 -10.76 12.63
N VAL A 367 -4.35 -9.73 11.80
CA VAL A 367 -5.51 -8.84 11.79
C VAL A 367 -6.19 -8.91 10.43
N VAL A 368 -7.51 -8.70 10.43
CA VAL A 368 -8.29 -8.60 9.19
C VAL A 368 -8.55 -7.12 8.91
N VAL A 369 -8.52 -6.74 7.63
CA VAL A 369 -8.78 -5.38 7.18
C VAL A 369 -9.96 -5.38 6.23
N ARG A 370 -10.89 -4.45 6.46
CA ARG A 370 -12.00 -4.16 5.54
C ARG A 370 -12.03 -2.68 5.23
N GLU A 371 -12.61 -2.33 4.08
CA GLU A 371 -12.81 -0.94 3.68
C GLU A 371 -14.28 -0.56 3.86
N ILE A 372 -14.54 0.36 4.79
CA ILE A 372 -15.89 0.82 5.12
C ILE A 372 -16.24 2.04 4.29
N GLN A 373 -17.32 1.92 3.53
CA GLN A 373 -17.88 3.03 2.77
C GLN A 373 -18.72 3.96 3.67
N SER A 374 -18.43 5.25 3.60
CA SER A 374 -19.23 6.33 4.17
C SER A 374 -19.29 7.49 3.18
N SER A 375 -20.49 7.87 2.74
CA SER A 375 -20.68 8.99 1.79
C SER A 375 -19.91 8.90 0.47
N GLY A 376 -19.52 7.70 0.03
CA GLY A 376 -18.72 7.48 -1.18
C GLY A 376 -17.22 7.27 -0.93
N ASP A 377 -16.76 7.62 0.26
CA ASP A 377 -15.37 7.49 0.71
C ASP A 377 -15.16 6.13 1.38
N TYR A 378 -13.98 5.54 1.19
CA TYR A 378 -13.60 4.26 1.75
C TYR A 378 -12.50 4.43 2.78
N ASN A 379 -12.70 3.85 3.97
CA ASN A 379 -11.74 3.93 5.07
C ASN A 379 -11.37 2.52 5.52
N PRO A 380 -10.07 2.17 5.59
CA PRO A 380 -9.66 0.89 6.14
C PRO A 380 -9.97 0.82 7.64
N GLN A 381 -10.37 -0.36 8.09
CA GLN A 381 -10.54 -0.68 9.51
C GLN A 381 -9.90 -2.03 9.80
N PHE A 382 -8.97 -2.05 10.74
CA PHE A 382 -8.44 -3.27 11.33
C PHE A 382 -9.44 -3.84 12.34
N PHE A 383 -9.67 -5.15 12.27
CA PHE A 383 -10.52 -5.87 13.22
C PHE A 383 -10.04 -7.32 13.35
N CYS A 384 -10.66 -8.02 14.29
CA CYS A 384 -10.46 -9.44 14.52
C CYS A 384 -11.73 -10.21 14.18
N GLU A 385 -11.61 -11.48 13.86
CA GLU A 385 -12.77 -12.37 13.80
C GLU A 385 -12.37 -13.80 14.15
N ASP A 386 -13.38 -14.65 14.37
CA ASP A 386 -13.17 -16.08 14.43
C ASP A 386 -13.52 -16.62 13.04
N TRP A 387 -12.62 -17.38 12.44
CA TRP A 387 -12.82 -17.99 11.13
C TRP A 387 -12.14 -19.35 11.09
N THR A 388 -12.78 -20.34 10.45
CA THR A 388 -12.21 -21.68 10.28
C THR A 388 -12.29 -22.04 8.81
N GLY A 389 -11.13 -22.20 8.18
CA GLY A 389 -10.95 -22.74 6.85
C GLY A 389 -10.72 -24.25 6.85
N THR A 390 -10.10 -24.75 5.79
CA THR A 390 -9.72 -26.16 5.64
C THR A 390 -8.41 -26.46 6.39
N ASP A 391 -7.41 -25.60 6.21
CA ASP A 391 -6.04 -25.79 6.69
C ASP A 391 -5.72 -24.83 7.85
N TYR A 392 -6.39 -23.67 7.90
CA TYR A 392 -6.12 -22.61 8.87
C TYR A 392 -7.36 -22.12 9.58
N GLU A 393 -7.18 -21.60 10.80
CA GLU A 393 -8.20 -20.85 11.51
C GLU A 393 -7.63 -19.53 12.05
N LEU A 394 -8.50 -18.52 12.15
CA LEU A 394 -8.21 -17.28 12.85
C LEU A 394 -8.94 -17.33 14.19
N VAL A 395 -8.19 -17.24 15.28
CA VAL A 395 -8.72 -17.33 16.65
C VAL A 395 -8.72 -15.94 17.28
N TYR A 396 -9.88 -15.49 17.75
CA TYR A 396 -10.03 -14.24 18.48
C TYR A 396 -10.21 -14.46 19.99
N ILE A 397 -9.32 -13.86 20.77
CA ILE A 397 -9.44 -13.79 22.23
C ILE A 397 -9.86 -12.37 22.61
N ALA A 398 -11.07 -12.23 23.14
CA ALA A 398 -11.59 -10.94 23.55
C ALA A 398 -10.80 -10.30 24.70
N LYS A 399 -10.75 -8.97 24.69
CA LYS A 399 -10.31 -8.19 25.85
C LYS A 399 -11.24 -8.46 27.05
N SER A 400 -10.67 -8.63 28.23
CA SER A 400 -11.36 -8.85 29.49
C SER A 400 -10.60 -8.20 30.65
N SER A 401 -11.14 -8.26 31.87
CA SER A 401 -10.42 -7.79 33.06
C SER A 401 -9.14 -8.59 33.37
N SER A 402 -9.04 -9.84 32.92
CA SER A 402 -7.86 -10.69 33.07
C SER A 402 -6.94 -10.70 31.84
N ASN A 403 -7.43 -10.22 30.69
CA ASN A 403 -6.67 -10.05 29.47
C ASN A 403 -6.99 -8.68 28.85
N SER A 404 -6.28 -7.65 29.27
CA SER A 404 -6.51 -6.28 28.78
C SER A 404 -6.12 -6.08 27.32
N TYR A 405 -5.36 -7.02 26.73
CA TYR A 405 -4.82 -6.90 25.37
C TYR A 405 -5.71 -7.58 24.33
N GLY A 406 -6.34 -8.70 24.68
CA GLY A 406 -6.94 -9.60 23.69
C GLY A 406 -5.86 -10.24 22.79
N ALA A 407 -6.28 -11.03 21.81
CA ALA A 407 -5.40 -11.55 20.77
C ALA A 407 -6.20 -11.91 19.51
N CYS A 408 -5.52 -11.90 18.37
CA CYS A 408 -6.05 -12.42 17.10
C CYS A 408 -4.90 -13.05 16.35
N TYR A 409 -4.96 -14.36 16.12
CA TYR A 409 -3.82 -15.10 15.58
C TYR A 409 -4.26 -16.23 14.67
N LEU A 410 -3.41 -16.54 13.68
CA LEU A 410 -3.58 -17.69 12.80
C LEU A 410 -3.08 -18.96 13.48
N ASP A 411 -3.85 -20.04 13.37
CA ASP A 411 -3.53 -21.39 13.81
C ASP A 411 -3.89 -22.41 12.72
N THR A 412 -3.56 -23.69 12.94
CA THR A 412 -3.98 -24.78 12.05
C THR A 412 -5.43 -25.19 12.33
N ALA A 413 -6.26 -25.32 11.30
CA ALA A 413 -7.63 -25.82 11.45
C ALA A 413 -7.64 -27.32 11.81
N GLY A 414 -8.54 -27.72 12.71
CA GLY A 414 -8.72 -29.12 13.16
C GLY A 414 -8.58 -29.28 14.67
N PRO A 415 -8.52 -30.51 15.21
CA PRO A 415 -8.22 -30.71 16.63
C PRO A 415 -6.78 -30.28 16.87
N GLY A 416 -6.58 -28.97 17.08
CA GLY A 416 -5.35 -28.43 17.62
C GLY A 416 -4.99 -29.22 18.88
N PRO A 417 -3.70 -29.30 19.25
CA PRO A 417 -3.29 -29.95 20.48
C PRO A 417 -4.15 -29.38 21.61
N GLY A 418 -5.06 -30.19 22.17
CA GLY A 418 -5.98 -29.74 23.20
C GLY A 418 -5.21 -28.98 24.28
N PRO A 419 -5.82 -27.94 24.90
CA PRO A 419 -5.12 -26.98 25.75
C PRO A 419 -4.14 -27.73 26.65
N GLY A 420 -2.85 -27.56 26.37
CA GLY A 420 -1.80 -28.18 27.16
C GLY A 420 -2.08 -27.83 28.62
N PRO A 421 -1.98 -28.79 29.56
CA PRO A 421 -2.29 -28.54 30.96
C PRO A 421 -1.53 -27.29 31.39
N GLY A 422 -2.28 -26.27 31.82
CA GLY A 422 -1.70 -25.02 32.29
C GLY A 422 -0.63 -25.29 33.34
N PRO A 423 0.41 -24.44 33.44
CA PRO A 423 1.51 -24.66 34.38
C PRO A 423 0.92 -24.89 35.78
N GLY A 424 1.11 -26.10 36.29
CA GLY A 424 0.70 -26.46 37.63
C GLY A 424 1.38 -25.53 38.64
N PRO A 425 0.73 -25.22 39.76
CA PRO A 425 1.31 -24.36 40.78
C PRO A 425 2.61 -25.01 41.28
N GLY A 426 3.73 -24.31 41.05
CA GLY A 426 5.05 -24.65 41.57
C GLY A 426 5.26 -24.16 42.99
#